data_AF-A0A3Q1ETQ3-F1
#
_entry.id   AF-A0A3Q1ETQ3-F1
#
_cell.length_a   1.000
_cell.length_b   1.000
_cell.length_c   1.000
_cell.angle_alpha   90.00
_cell.angle_beta   90.00
_cell.angle_gamma   90.00
#
_symmetry.space_group_name_H-M   'P 1'
#
loop_
_entity.id
_entity.type
_entity.pdbx_description
1 polymer ?
#
loop_
_entity_poly.entity_id
_entity_poly.type
_entity_poly.pdbx_seq_one_letter_code
_entity_poly.pdbx_strand_id
1 'polypeptide(L)'
;MTSLQMSAKEEMVEKFLDAAARGDVVLVTAHLAQLPSVINQTGYSGWTALMLAARNGHYDVVEKLLSHRYMQFLMITTVSASCLMTLLYKTALQGETKLCRFRYDAVKDLFQKPATVLIFLGVEKRKNPSSSSDGVREPPAWFAIGTDEDTVELLKRSREKNCCFPKSPHRDLLKLNEEEAGVMAQARSVLAWHSRYSFCPTCGSSTSLEEAGYKRKCLNSECRSQQGVHNTCYPRVDPVVIMLVIHPDGNQCLLGRKKMFPAGFFSCLAGFVEPGESLEEAVRREVEEESGVKVGPVHYVSCQPWPMPSSLMMGCLAVAVSTDIRVDESEIEEAHWFPRHLSSLTLGKKNFYPFSQTTNQLIIRHINQQ
;
A
#
# COMPACT_ATOMS: atom_id res chain seq x y z
N MET A 1 20.78 -17.32 -36.19
CA MET A 1 20.61 -17.03 -34.76
C MET A 1 21.98 -16.74 -34.19
N THR A 2 22.38 -15.47 -34.15
CA THR A 2 23.67 -15.04 -33.62
C THR A 2 23.61 -15.14 -32.11
N SER A 3 24.30 -16.13 -31.53
CA SER A 3 24.52 -16.20 -30.08
C SER A 3 25.37 -14.99 -29.70
N LEU A 4 24.78 -14.00 -29.03
CA LEU A 4 25.54 -12.95 -28.35
C LEU A 4 26.43 -13.61 -27.30
N GLN A 5 27.73 -13.66 -27.58
CA GLN A 5 28.73 -14.21 -26.68
C GLN A 5 28.86 -13.22 -25.51
N MET A 6 28.45 -13.63 -24.32
CA MET A 6 28.51 -12.78 -23.13
C MET A 6 29.96 -12.43 -22.80
N SER A 7 30.23 -11.18 -22.47
CA SER A 7 31.54 -10.79 -21.95
C SER A 7 31.80 -11.47 -20.60
N ALA A 8 33.07 -11.71 -20.26
CA ALA A 8 33.44 -12.29 -18.96
C ALA A 8 32.91 -11.48 -17.76
N LYS A 9 32.70 -10.16 -17.95
CA LYS A 9 32.09 -9.28 -16.97
C LYS A 9 30.59 -9.54 -16.82
N GLU A 10 29.86 -9.71 -17.92
CA GLU A 10 28.43 -10.04 -17.89
C GLU A 10 28.19 -11.44 -17.31
N GLU A 11 29.04 -12.41 -17.63
CA GLU A 11 28.96 -13.76 -17.05
C GLU A 11 29.17 -13.75 -15.53
N MET A 12 30.12 -12.93 -15.05
CA MET A 12 30.33 -12.74 -13.61
C MET A 12 29.11 -12.08 -12.94
N VAL A 13 28.52 -11.06 -13.57
CA VAL A 13 27.31 -10.39 -13.06
C VAL A 13 26.16 -11.39 -12.97
N GLU A 14 25.89 -12.17 -14.01
CA GLU A 14 24.81 -13.16 -13.99
C GLU A 14 25.04 -14.24 -12.93
N LYS A 15 26.28 -14.71 -12.73
CA LYS A 15 26.59 -15.65 -11.63
C LYS A 15 26.33 -15.05 -10.25
N PHE A 16 26.67 -13.78 -10.06
CA PHE A 16 26.39 -13.06 -8.81
C PHE A 16 24.88 -12.89 -8.56
N LEU A 17 24.14 -12.56 -9.61
CA LEU A 17 22.68 -12.41 -9.55
C LEU A 17 21.98 -13.74 -9.27
N ASP A 18 22.43 -14.82 -9.90
CA ASP A 18 21.95 -16.19 -9.69
C ASP A 18 22.30 -16.71 -8.28
N ALA A 19 23.47 -16.34 -7.73
CA ALA A 19 23.81 -16.60 -6.33
C ALA A 19 22.80 -15.92 -5.39
N ALA A 20 22.51 -14.65 -5.63
CA ALA A 20 21.56 -13.88 -4.84
C ALA A 20 20.12 -14.40 -4.97
N ALA A 21 19.73 -14.83 -6.17
CA ALA A 21 18.42 -15.42 -6.46
C ALA A 21 18.23 -16.80 -5.84
N ARG A 22 19.30 -17.55 -5.54
CA ARG A 22 19.23 -18.87 -4.89
C ARG A 22 19.43 -18.83 -3.38
N GLY A 23 19.76 -17.67 -2.82
CA GLY A 23 20.03 -17.53 -1.39
C GLY A 23 21.44 -17.96 -0.97
N ASP A 24 22.40 -18.04 -1.90
CA ASP A 24 23.76 -18.46 -1.58
C ASP A 24 24.58 -17.29 -0.99
N VAL A 25 24.42 -17.07 0.31
CA VAL A 25 25.13 -16.02 1.06
C VAL A 25 26.64 -16.15 0.95
N VAL A 26 27.17 -17.37 0.88
CA VAL A 26 28.61 -17.64 0.84
C VAL A 26 29.17 -17.14 -0.49
N LEU A 27 28.54 -17.53 -1.60
CA LEU A 27 28.95 -17.12 -2.93
C LEU A 27 28.76 -15.61 -3.15
N VAL A 28 27.65 -15.04 -2.67
CA VAL A 28 27.42 -13.58 -2.68
C VAL A 28 28.52 -12.85 -1.92
N THR A 29 28.89 -13.33 -0.72
CA THR A 29 29.95 -12.72 0.09
C THR A 29 31.31 -12.80 -0.59
N ALA A 30 31.63 -13.95 -1.20
CA ALA A 30 32.88 -14.14 -1.94
C ALA A 30 32.98 -13.19 -3.14
N HIS A 31 31.90 -13.04 -3.91
CA HIS A 31 31.86 -12.10 -5.03
C HIS A 31 32.00 -10.64 -4.57
N LEU A 32 31.34 -10.24 -3.48
CA LEU A 32 31.47 -8.89 -2.94
C LEU A 32 32.87 -8.59 -2.42
N ALA A 33 33.56 -9.59 -1.86
CA ALA A 33 34.95 -9.44 -1.42
C ALA A 33 35.92 -9.26 -2.60
N GLN A 34 35.67 -9.93 -3.73
CA GLN A 34 36.49 -9.82 -4.93
C GLN A 34 36.21 -8.55 -5.74
N LEU A 35 34.93 -8.20 -5.89
CA LEU A 35 34.50 -7.06 -6.70
C LEU A 35 33.31 -6.34 -6.06
N PRO A 36 33.53 -5.39 -5.14
CA PRO A 36 32.46 -4.65 -4.49
C PRO A 36 31.54 -3.88 -5.46
N SER A 37 32.03 -3.55 -6.66
CA SER A 37 31.25 -2.83 -7.68
C SER A 37 30.17 -3.68 -8.37
N VAL A 38 30.19 -5.02 -8.21
CA VAL A 38 29.18 -5.93 -8.78
C VAL A 38 27.83 -5.81 -8.07
N ILE A 39 27.81 -5.30 -6.83
CA ILE A 39 26.62 -5.21 -5.98
C ILE A 39 25.46 -4.45 -6.63
N ASN A 40 25.78 -3.55 -7.57
CA ASN A 40 24.83 -2.66 -8.24
C ASN A 40 24.60 -2.99 -9.74
N GLN A 41 25.13 -4.13 -10.21
CA GLN A 41 24.97 -4.51 -11.61
C GLN A 41 23.59 -5.16 -11.81
N THR A 42 22.97 -4.85 -12.93
CA THR A 42 21.71 -5.46 -13.35
C THR A 42 21.97 -6.52 -14.40
N GLY A 43 21.23 -7.63 -14.32
CA GLY A 43 21.26 -8.66 -15.36
C GLY A 43 20.42 -8.27 -16.56
N TYR A 44 20.23 -9.20 -17.51
CA TYR A 44 19.42 -8.96 -18.72
C TYR A 44 17.96 -8.59 -18.43
N SER A 45 17.44 -9.01 -17.27
CA SER A 45 16.09 -8.70 -16.83
C SER A 45 15.96 -7.30 -16.21
N GLY A 46 17.07 -6.59 -16.00
CA GLY A 46 17.11 -5.31 -15.29
C GLY A 46 17.07 -5.44 -13.76
N TRP A 47 17.08 -6.66 -13.22
CA TRP A 47 17.06 -6.92 -11.78
C TRP A 47 18.46 -6.89 -11.16
N THR A 48 18.54 -6.36 -9.95
CA THR A 48 19.77 -6.35 -9.14
C THR A 48 19.77 -7.53 -8.18
N ALA A 49 20.93 -7.85 -7.60
CA ALA A 49 21.06 -8.93 -6.61
C ALA A 49 20.12 -8.71 -5.42
N LEU A 50 19.96 -7.46 -4.98
CA LEU A 50 19.07 -7.12 -3.86
C LEU A 50 17.60 -7.39 -4.21
N MET A 51 17.18 -7.02 -5.42
CA MET A 51 15.80 -7.26 -5.86
C MET A 51 15.51 -8.76 -5.99
N LEU A 52 16.46 -9.54 -6.51
CA LEU A 52 16.31 -10.99 -6.65
C LEU A 52 16.29 -11.71 -5.30
N ALA A 53 17.23 -11.37 -4.41
CA ALA A 53 17.29 -11.91 -3.07
C ALA A 53 16.02 -11.56 -2.27
N ALA A 54 15.57 -10.30 -2.35
CA ALA A 54 14.33 -9.88 -1.74
C ALA A 54 13.17 -10.68 -2.33
N ARG A 55 12.99 -10.68 -3.66
CA ARG A 55 11.91 -11.37 -4.38
C ARG A 55 11.85 -12.87 -4.08
N ASN A 56 12.93 -13.52 -3.71
CA ASN A 56 12.91 -14.95 -3.39
C ASN A 56 12.89 -15.23 -1.87
N GLY A 57 12.80 -14.18 -1.04
CA GLY A 57 12.73 -14.31 0.42
C GLY A 57 14.05 -14.70 1.08
N HIS A 58 15.19 -14.46 0.42
CA HIS A 58 16.52 -14.75 0.96
C HIS A 58 16.97 -13.62 1.89
N TYR A 59 16.40 -13.58 3.09
CA TYR A 59 16.62 -12.51 4.09
C TYR A 59 18.08 -12.36 4.50
N ASP A 60 18.81 -13.45 4.57
CA ASP A 60 20.24 -13.52 4.87
C ASP A 60 21.10 -12.88 3.76
N VAL A 61 20.78 -13.15 2.49
CA VAL A 61 21.40 -12.48 1.35
C VAL A 61 21.02 -11.01 1.31
N VAL A 62 19.75 -10.68 1.59
CA VAL A 62 19.29 -9.28 1.70
C VAL A 62 20.11 -8.58 2.78
N GLU A 63 20.13 -9.06 4.02
CA GLU A 63 20.91 -8.49 5.12
C GLU A 63 22.37 -8.28 4.72
N LYS A 64 22.98 -9.28 4.07
CA LYS A 64 24.36 -9.18 3.59
C LYS A 64 24.54 -8.06 2.57
N LEU A 65 23.69 -8.01 1.54
CA LEU A 65 23.73 -6.95 0.53
C LEU A 65 23.46 -5.58 1.15
N LEU A 66 22.52 -5.48 2.09
CA LEU A 66 22.21 -4.26 2.84
C LEU A 66 23.43 -3.75 3.63
N SER A 67 24.18 -4.66 4.26
CA SER A 67 25.36 -4.32 5.08
C SER A 67 26.52 -3.69 4.29
N HIS A 68 26.58 -3.94 2.98
CA HIS A 68 27.63 -3.40 2.10
C HIS A 68 27.23 -2.07 1.40
N ARG A 69 26.01 -1.52 1.65
CA ARG A 69 25.48 -0.35 0.92
C ARG A 69 25.37 0.92 1.78
N TYR A 70 25.84 2.05 1.23
CA TYR A 70 25.90 3.33 1.95
C TYR A 70 24.60 4.16 2.00
N MET A 71 23.57 3.90 1.19
CA MET A 71 22.31 4.67 1.23
C MET A 71 21.12 3.78 0.89
N GLN A 72 20.26 3.50 1.87
CA GLN A 72 18.94 2.93 1.66
C GLN A 72 17.93 3.65 2.55
N PHE A 73 16.69 3.77 2.09
CA PHE A 73 15.59 4.33 2.84
C PHE A 73 14.66 3.21 3.26
N LEU A 74 14.65 2.95 4.56
CA LEU A 74 13.80 1.97 5.19
C LEU A 74 12.63 2.70 5.83
N MET A 75 11.41 2.29 5.48
CA MET A 75 10.22 2.75 6.16
C MET A 75 9.93 1.81 7.32
N ILE A 76 9.75 2.36 8.51
CA ILE A 76 9.28 1.58 9.65
C ILE A 76 7.78 1.81 9.80
N THR A 77 7.04 0.70 9.75
CA THR A 77 5.62 0.68 10.12
C THR A 77 5.48 -0.28 11.29
N THR A 78 5.21 0.25 12.47
CA THR A 78 5.11 -0.55 13.68
C THR A 78 3.77 -1.25 13.77
N VAL A 79 3.80 -2.45 14.34
CA VAL A 79 2.60 -3.15 14.74
C VAL A 79 2.42 -2.87 16.22
N SER A 80 1.53 -1.95 16.58
CA SER A 80 1.03 -1.88 17.95
C SER A 80 -0.12 -2.88 18.11
N ALA A 81 -0.27 -3.44 19.31
CA ALA A 81 -1.27 -4.46 19.65
C ALA A 81 -2.74 -4.09 19.30
N SER A 82 -3.02 -2.83 18.98
CA SER A 82 -4.35 -2.34 18.57
C SER A 82 -4.41 -1.71 17.17
N CYS A 83 -3.29 -1.38 16.51
CA CYS A 83 -3.27 -0.76 15.18
C CYS A 83 -1.88 -0.76 14.51
N LEU A 84 -1.85 -0.83 13.17
CA LEU A 84 -0.63 -0.53 12.41
C LEU A 84 -0.38 0.98 12.40
N MET A 85 0.82 1.39 12.82
CA MET A 85 1.22 2.79 12.87
C MET A 85 2.48 3.01 12.03
N THR A 86 2.37 3.79 10.95
CA THR A 86 3.54 4.18 10.15
C THR A 86 4.19 5.41 10.75
N LEU A 87 5.51 5.43 10.90
CA LEU A 87 6.19 6.61 11.45
C LEU A 87 6.20 7.75 10.42
N LEU A 88 5.64 8.90 10.80
CA LEU A 88 5.56 10.10 9.96
C LEU A 88 6.48 11.18 10.49
N TYR A 89 7.02 12.01 9.61
CA TYR A 89 7.79 13.21 9.94
C TYR A 89 6.99 14.48 9.62
N LYS A 90 7.02 15.46 10.54
CA LYS A 90 6.46 16.80 10.30
C LYS A 90 7.55 17.83 10.05
N THR A 91 7.50 18.48 8.90
CA THR A 91 8.42 19.57 8.56
C THR A 91 8.13 20.82 9.38
N ALA A 92 9.18 21.48 9.89
CA ALA A 92 9.03 22.67 10.74
C ALA A 92 8.58 23.94 9.98
N LEU A 93 8.73 23.97 8.65
CA LEU A 93 8.59 25.19 7.85
C LEU A 93 7.23 25.33 7.13
N GLN A 94 6.45 24.26 6.95
CA GLN A 94 5.19 24.31 6.18
C GLN A 94 4.05 23.41 6.72
N GLY A 95 4.27 22.64 7.79
CA GLY A 95 3.24 21.71 8.29
C GLY A 95 2.99 20.48 7.39
N GLU A 96 3.80 20.30 6.33
CA GLU A 96 3.76 19.11 5.48
C GLU A 96 4.16 17.87 6.27
N THR A 97 3.38 16.80 6.08
CA THR A 97 3.63 15.47 6.65
C THR A 97 4.30 14.61 5.58
N LYS A 98 5.43 13.98 5.94
CA LYS A 98 6.22 13.09 5.06
C LYS A 98 6.50 11.76 5.76
N LEU A 99 6.97 10.78 5.01
CA LEU A 99 7.40 9.50 5.60
C LEU A 99 8.75 9.67 6.30
N CYS A 100 8.85 9.21 7.55
CA CYS A 100 10.13 9.18 8.27
C CYS A 100 10.99 8.04 7.69
N ARG A 101 12.20 8.35 7.21
CA ARG A 101 13.07 7.39 6.51
C ARG A 101 14.27 7.00 7.37
N PHE A 102 14.54 5.70 7.46
CA PHE A 102 15.65 5.15 8.21
C PHE A 102 16.76 4.66 7.28
N ARG A 103 18.01 4.75 7.74
CA ARG A 103 19.14 4.07 7.08
C ARG A 103 19.33 2.70 7.70
N TYR A 104 19.85 1.74 6.93
CA TYR A 104 20.13 0.38 7.38
C TYR A 104 20.86 0.31 8.75
N ASP A 105 21.89 1.13 8.96
CA ASP A 105 22.65 1.13 10.22
C ASP A 105 21.81 1.42 11.47
N ALA A 106 20.71 2.17 11.33
CA ALA A 106 19.84 2.56 12.45
C ALA A 106 18.87 1.46 12.88
N VAL A 107 18.75 0.40 12.09
CA VAL A 107 17.66 -0.59 12.13
C VAL A 107 18.14 -2.01 11.88
N LYS A 108 19.43 -2.23 11.60
CA LYS A 108 20.04 -3.53 11.32
C LYS A 108 19.77 -4.58 12.40
N ASP A 109 19.70 -4.16 13.66
CA ASP A 109 19.40 -5.05 14.79
C ASP A 109 17.95 -5.53 14.81
N LEU A 110 17.02 -4.81 14.16
CA LEU A 110 15.64 -5.27 14.00
C LEU A 110 15.55 -6.52 13.13
N PHE A 111 16.46 -6.69 12.17
CA PHE A 111 16.49 -7.85 11.27
C PHE A 111 16.78 -9.15 12.02
N GLN A 112 17.43 -9.06 13.18
CA GLN A 112 17.76 -10.22 14.01
C GLN A 112 16.61 -10.61 14.96
N LYS A 113 15.55 -9.80 15.06
CA LYS A 113 14.41 -10.08 15.92
C LYS A 113 13.44 -11.04 15.22
N PRO A 114 12.98 -12.11 15.90
CA PRO A 114 12.13 -13.14 15.28
C PRO A 114 10.73 -12.63 14.89
N ALA A 115 10.24 -11.56 15.53
CA ALA A 115 8.94 -10.96 15.23
C ALA A 115 9.00 -9.97 14.05
N THR A 116 10.18 -9.68 13.52
CA THR A 116 10.34 -8.70 12.44
C THR A 116 9.86 -9.25 11.10
N VAL A 117 9.01 -8.48 10.44
CA VAL A 117 8.52 -8.75 9.10
C VAL A 117 9.11 -7.72 8.15
N LEU A 118 9.85 -8.18 7.14
CA LEU A 118 10.45 -7.32 6.12
C LEU A 118 9.71 -7.50 4.79
N ILE A 119 9.26 -6.38 4.23
CA ILE A 119 8.58 -6.33 2.92
C ILE A 119 9.37 -5.44 1.98
N PHE A 120 9.66 -5.93 0.78
CA PHE A 120 10.26 -5.11 -0.28
C PHE A 120 9.18 -4.26 -0.98
N LEU A 121 9.34 -2.94 -1.02
CA LEU A 121 8.36 -2.05 -1.64
C LEU A 121 8.72 -1.71 -3.09
N GLY A 122 10.01 -1.69 -3.40
CA GLY A 122 10.51 -1.40 -4.74
C GLY A 122 11.79 -0.58 -4.71
N VAL A 123 12.10 0.07 -5.84
CA VAL A 123 13.21 1.00 -5.99
C VAL A 123 12.73 2.33 -6.55
N GLU A 124 13.41 3.42 -6.21
CA GLU A 124 13.08 4.74 -6.75
C GLU A 124 13.21 4.79 -8.28
N LYS A 125 12.32 5.54 -8.93
CA LYS A 125 12.43 5.83 -10.36
C LYS A 125 13.57 6.84 -10.58
N ARG A 126 14.46 6.58 -11.54
CA ARG A 126 15.51 7.55 -11.93
C ARG A 126 14.84 8.77 -12.59
N LYS A 127 14.99 9.98 -12.01
CA LYS A 127 14.57 11.23 -12.65
C LYS A 127 15.67 11.71 -13.60
N ASN A 128 15.42 11.64 -14.91
CA ASN A 128 16.27 12.05 -16.04
C ASN A 128 17.70 11.44 -16.16
N PRO A 129 18.03 10.74 -17.26
CA PRO A 129 19.40 10.28 -17.54
C PRO A 129 20.37 11.39 -18.00
N SER A 130 19.91 12.64 -18.16
CA SER A 130 20.62 13.69 -18.89
C SER A 130 21.40 14.72 -18.04
N SER A 131 21.40 14.63 -16.71
CA SER A 131 22.22 15.52 -15.86
C SER A 131 23.29 14.78 -15.07
N SER A 132 24.49 14.78 -15.66
CA SER A 132 25.81 14.96 -15.02
C SER A 132 26.27 13.99 -13.92
N SER A 133 27.26 13.16 -14.32
CA SER A 133 28.62 13.08 -13.75
C SER A 133 28.87 12.75 -12.27
N ASP A 134 27.89 12.26 -11.52
CA ASP A 134 28.16 11.49 -10.29
C ASP A 134 28.00 10.00 -10.61
N GLY A 135 29.01 9.20 -10.24
CA GLY A 135 29.13 7.79 -10.62
C GLY A 135 27.84 6.98 -10.42
N VAL A 136 27.63 5.98 -11.29
CA VAL A 136 26.49 5.05 -11.36
C VAL A 136 25.97 4.67 -9.96
N ARG A 137 25.07 5.48 -9.41
CA ARG A 137 24.45 5.26 -8.09
C ARG A 137 23.09 4.64 -8.34
N GLU A 138 22.86 3.45 -7.81
CA GLU A 138 21.56 2.80 -7.88
C GLU A 138 20.49 3.69 -7.24
N PRO A 139 19.24 3.63 -7.76
CA PRO A 139 18.12 4.23 -7.07
C PRO A 139 17.94 3.54 -5.70
N PRO A 140 17.66 4.30 -4.63
CA PRO A 140 17.38 3.74 -3.31
C PRO A 140 16.31 2.65 -3.36
N ALA A 141 16.59 1.52 -2.73
CA ALA A 141 15.59 0.49 -2.45
C ALA A 141 14.78 0.87 -1.22
N TRP A 142 13.49 0.54 -1.28
CA TRP A 142 12.51 0.79 -0.24
C TRP A 142 12.03 -0.53 0.33
N PHE A 143 12.03 -0.63 1.65
CA PHE A 143 11.41 -1.74 2.38
C PHE A 143 10.51 -1.20 3.48
N ALA A 144 9.50 -1.97 3.84
CA ALA A 144 8.73 -1.79 5.05
C ALA A 144 9.19 -2.78 6.12
N ILE A 145 9.41 -2.30 7.33
CA ILE A 145 9.63 -3.14 8.51
C ILE A 145 8.39 -3.11 9.39
N GLY A 146 7.80 -4.29 9.61
CA GLY A 146 6.91 -4.59 10.72
C GLY A 146 7.72 -5.12 11.90
N THR A 147 7.58 -4.51 13.06
CA THR A 147 8.29 -4.91 14.29
C THR A 147 7.40 -4.66 15.50
N ASP A 148 7.62 -5.44 16.56
CA ASP A 148 7.00 -5.31 17.89
C ASP A 148 7.81 -4.39 18.83
N GLU A 149 8.88 -3.77 18.33
CA GLU A 149 9.67 -2.84 19.12
C GLU A 149 8.86 -1.64 19.60
N ASP A 150 9.16 -1.20 20.82
CA ASP A 150 8.50 -0.07 21.44
C ASP A 150 8.63 1.22 20.60
N THR A 151 7.52 1.94 20.49
CA THR A 151 7.42 3.17 19.69
C THR A 151 8.39 4.26 20.15
N VAL A 152 8.71 4.36 21.45
CA VAL A 152 9.67 5.34 21.96
C VAL A 152 11.08 4.99 21.51
N GLU A 153 11.44 3.71 21.48
CA GLU A 153 12.76 3.27 21.02
C GLU A 153 12.93 3.51 19.51
N LEU A 154 11.90 3.24 18.72
CA LEU A 154 11.90 3.53 17.29
C LEU A 154 12.00 5.01 16.97
N LEU A 155 11.41 5.88 17.81
CA LEU A 155 11.58 7.33 17.70
C LEU A 155 13.03 7.75 17.94
N LYS A 156 13.73 7.14 18.91
CA LYS A 156 15.15 7.43 19.18
C LYS A 156 16.07 7.05 18.02
N ARG A 157 15.71 6.04 17.24
CA ARG A 157 16.46 5.63 16.04
C ARG A 157 16.37 6.65 14.90
N SER A 158 15.34 7.50 14.91
CA SER A 158 15.20 8.55 13.90
C SER A 158 16.21 9.67 14.16
N ARG A 159 16.90 10.10 13.10
CA ARG A 159 17.74 11.31 13.15
C ARG A 159 16.90 12.58 13.09
N GLU A 160 15.64 12.47 12.71
CA GLU A 160 14.74 13.60 12.51
C GLU A 160 13.98 13.91 13.81
N LYS A 161 14.20 15.12 14.34
CA LYS A 161 13.66 15.55 15.64
C LYS A 161 12.12 15.64 15.71
N ASN A 162 11.41 15.57 14.57
CA ASN A 162 9.96 15.72 14.50
C ASN A 162 9.24 14.46 13.94
N CYS A 163 9.82 13.27 14.08
CA CYS A 163 9.07 12.05 13.77
C CYS A 163 8.01 11.78 14.85
N CYS A 164 6.83 11.34 14.43
CA CYS A 164 5.71 11.00 15.29
C CYS A 164 4.86 9.90 14.66
N PHE A 165 4.24 9.07 15.49
CA PHE A 165 3.23 8.13 15.03
C PHE A 165 1.87 8.85 14.86
N PRO A 166 1.09 8.53 13.81
CA PRO A 166 -0.20 9.15 13.56
C PRO A 166 -1.18 8.83 14.70
N LYS A 167 -1.83 9.85 15.26
CA LYS A 167 -2.81 9.66 16.35
C LYS A 167 -4.14 9.11 15.81
N SER A 168 -4.44 9.41 14.54
CA SER A 168 -5.61 8.89 13.84
C SER A 168 -5.19 8.45 12.43
N PRO A 169 -4.93 7.14 12.21
CA PRO A 169 -4.39 6.63 10.95
C PRO A 169 -5.21 7.06 9.72
N HIS A 170 -6.54 7.05 9.81
CA HIS A 170 -7.41 7.45 8.69
C HIS A 170 -7.22 8.90 8.24
N ARG A 171 -6.89 9.82 9.16
CA ARG A 171 -6.79 11.26 8.86
C ARG A 171 -5.36 11.71 8.59
N ASP A 172 -4.41 11.13 9.30
CA ASP A 172 -3.02 11.55 9.20
C ASP A 172 -2.37 11.01 7.92
N LEU A 173 -2.82 9.86 7.40
CA LEU A 173 -2.32 9.33 6.12
C LEU A 173 -2.78 10.13 4.90
N LEU A 174 -3.95 10.78 4.98
CA LEU A 174 -4.44 11.71 3.95
C LEU A 174 -3.65 13.02 3.86
N LYS A 175 -2.67 13.24 4.77
CA LYS A 175 -1.77 14.40 4.75
C LYS A 175 -0.46 14.13 4.00
N LEU A 176 -0.22 12.89 3.63
CA LEU A 176 0.91 12.53 2.76
C LEU A 176 0.66 13.06 1.34
N ASN A 177 1.73 13.30 0.61
CA ASN A 177 1.60 13.48 -0.85
C ASN A 177 1.21 12.13 -1.50
N GLU A 178 0.74 12.19 -2.74
CA GLU A 178 0.22 11.03 -3.48
C GLU A 178 1.26 9.89 -3.61
N GLU A 179 2.52 10.22 -3.91
CA GLU A 179 3.59 9.22 -4.06
C GLU A 179 3.85 8.48 -2.73
N GLU A 180 4.02 9.21 -1.63
CA GLU A 180 4.26 8.64 -0.31
C GLU A 180 3.03 7.92 0.25
N ALA A 181 1.82 8.41 -0.04
CA ALA A 181 0.57 7.74 0.31
C ALA A 181 0.44 6.38 -0.38
N GLY A 182 0.82 6.29 -1.67
CA GLY A 182 0.83 5.04 -2.42
C GLY A 182 1.79 4.00 -1.84
N VAL A 183 3.04 4.41 -1.56
CA VAL A 183 4.05 3.52 -0.94
C VAL A 183 3.60 3.07 0.45
N MET A 184 3.02 3.98 1.26
CA MET A 184 2.49 3.65 2.57
C MET A 184 1.31 2.67 2.46
N ALA A 185 0.42 2.84 1.49
CA ALA A 185 -0.72 1.95 1.30
C ALA A 185 -0.28 0.52 1.00
N GLN A 186 0.70 0.34 0.11
CA GLN A 186 1.31 -0.96 -0.17
C GLN A 186 1.92 -1.57 1.10
N ALA A 187 2.79 -0.84 1.78
CA ALA A 187 3.47 -1.30 3.00
C ALA A 187 2.47 -1.74 4.08
N ARG A 188 1.48 -0.89 4.37
CA ARG A 188 0.54 -1.12 5.44
C ARG A 188 -0.42 -2.26 5.13
N SER A 189 -0.92 -2.39 3.91
CA SER A 189 -1.83 -3.49 3.54
C SER A 189 -1.14 -4.85 3.60
N VAL A 190 0.12 -4.95 3.17
CA VAL A 190 0.87 -6.21 3.25
C VAL A 190 1.23 -6.54 4.71
N LEU A 191 1.62 -5.56 5.52
CA LEU A 191 1.84 -5.77 6.97
C LEU A 191 0.54 -6.16 7.71
N ALA A 192 -0.59 -5.58 7.32
CA ALA A 192 -1.90 -5.92 7.90
C ALA A 192 -2.32 -7.35 7.56
N TRP A 193 -1.99 -7.79 6.34
CA TRP A 193 -2.17 -9.17 5.95
C TRP A 193 -1.29 -10.09 6.81
N HIS A 194 0.00 -9.81 6.96
CA HIS A 194 0.88 -10.64 7.79
C HIS A 194 0.46 -10.73 9.26
N SER A 195 -0.08 -9.67 9.86
CA SER A 195 -0.53 -9.71 11.25
C SER A 195 -1.78 -10.57 11.48
N ARG A 196 -2.57 -10.85 10.44
CA ARG A 196 -3.84 -11.60 10.54
C ARG A 196 -3.81 -12.97 9.87
N TYR A 197 -2.85 -13.23 8.98
CA TYR A 197 -2.78 -14.45 8.15
C TYR A 197 -1.57 -15.33 8.48
N SER A 198 -1.22 -15.49 9.76
CA SER A 198 -0.09 -16.30 10.21
C SER A 198 -0.28 -17.82 10.01
N PHE A 199 -1.52 -18.27 9.84
CA PHE A 199 -1.89 -19.68 9.64
C PHE A 199 -2.51 -19.91 8.25
N CYS A 200 -2.34 -21.12 7.73
CA CYS A 200 -2.86 -21.50 6.42
C CYS A 200 -4.39 -21.60 6.47
N PRO A 201 -5.12 -20.85 5.63
CA PRO A 201 -6.60 -20.93 5.58
C PRO A 201 -7.13 -22.31 5.17
N THR A 202 -6.33 -23.12 4.46
CA THR A 202 -6.74 -24.43 3.96
C THR A 202 -6.67 -25.54 5.01
N CYS A 203 -5.69 -25.51 5.92
CA CYS A 203 -5.44 -26.62 6.85
C CYS A 203 -5.08 -26.20 8.29
N GLY A 204 -5.02 -24.90 8.59
CA GLY A 204 -4.69 -24.38 9.93
C GLY A 204 -3.22 -24.47 10.34
N SER A 205 -2.34 -25.10 9.55
CA SER A 205 -0.90 -25.19 9.86
C SER A 205 -0.21 -23.83 9.77
N SER A 206 0.91 -23.68 10.48
CA SER A 206 1.77 -22.49 10.39
C SER A 206 2.27 -22.24 8.97
N THR A 207 2.61 -20.98 8.69
CA THR A 207 3.12 -20.54 7.39
C THR A 207 4.45 -19.82 7.51
N SER A 208 5.32 -19.96 6.50
CA SER A 208 6.55 -19.17 6.36
C SER A 208 6.37 -18.03 5.36
N LEU A 209 7.10 -16.94 5.57
CA LEU A 209 7.18 -15.84 4.61
C LEU A 209 8.03 -16.24 3.41
N GLU A 210 7.57 -15.91 2.22
CA GLU A 210 8.30 -16.02 0.97
C GLU A 210 8.08 -14.74 0.13
N GLU A 211 8.76 -14.67 -1.01
CA GLU A 211 8.58 -13.63 -2.01
C GLU A 211 8.67 -12.18 -1.50
N ALA A 212 9.70 -11.86 -0.71
CA ALA A 212 9.90 -10.52 -0.14
C ALA A 212 8.74 -10.01 0.72
N GLY A 213 7.96 -10.91 1.33
CA GLY A 213 6.75 -10.56 2.08
C GLY A 213 5.46 -10.59 1.24
N TYR A 214 5.51 -10.93 -0.06
CA TYR A 214 4.30 -11.03 -0.89
C TYR A 214 3.74 -12.45 -0.97
N LYS A 215 4.29 -13.39 -0.19
CA LYS A 215 3.75 -14.74 -0.12
C LYS A 215 3.89 -15.33 1.26
N ARG A 216 2.92 -16.18 1.60
CA ARG A 216 2.97 -17.08 2.76
C ARG A 216 2.80 -18.50 2.27
N LYS A 217 3.78 -19.35 2.58
CA LYS A 217 3.78 -20.77 2.21
C LYS A 217 3.39 -21.62 3.41
N CYS A 218 2.49 -22.57 3.21
CA CYS A 218 2.13 -23.53 4.25
C CYS A 218 3.30 -24.47 4.53
N LEU A 219 3.58 -24.74 5.80
CA LEU A 219 4.65 -25.66 6.21
C LEU A 219 4.24 -27.14 6.10
N ASN A 220 2.96 -27.43 5.85
CA ASN A 220 2.48 -28.78 5.60
C ASN A 220 2.63 -29.13 4.11
N SER A 221 3.54 -30.06 3.78
CA SER A 221 3.83 -30.50 2.40
C SER A 221 2.61 -31.11 1.69
N GLU A 222 1.72 -31.74 2.45
CA GLU A 222 0.53 -32.42 1.91
C GLU A 222 -0.67 -31.48 1.77
N CYS A 223 -0.51 -30.20 2.12
CA CYS A 223 -1.59 -29.24 2.03
C CYS A 223 -1.93 -28.92 0.57
N ARG A 224 -3.21 -28.91 0.22
CA ARG A 224 -3.69 -28.55 -1.12
C ARG A 224 -3.22 -27.15 -1.57
N SER A 225 -2.99 -26.23 -0.63
CA SER A 225 -2.42 -24.91 -0.94
C SER A 225 -1.01 -24.95 -1.55
N GLN A 226 -0.28 -26.07 -1.40
CA GLN A 226 1.02 -26.32 -2.03
C GLN A 226 0.90 -26.87 -3.46
N GLN A 227 -0.31 -27.25 -3.90
CA GLN A 227 -0.55 -27.89 -5.20
C GLN A 227 -1.15 -26.88 -6.18
N GLY A 228 -0.32 -26.19 -6.95
CA GLY A 228 -0.74 -25.16 -7.89
C GLY A 228 -0.75 -23.75 -7.28
N VAL A 229 -1.47 -22.82 -7.91
CA VAL A 229 -1.51 -21.41 -7.50
C VAL A 229 -2.85 -21.12 -6.82
N HIS A 230 -2.80 -20.74 -5.54
CA HIS A 230 -3.97 -20.45 -4.71
C HIS A 230 -3.87 -19.06 -4.07
N ASN A 231 -5.01 -18.35 -4.00
CA ASN A 231 -5.09 -17.03 -3.39
C ASN A 231 -4.72 -17.02 -1.88
N THR A 232 -4.83 -18.17 -1.20
CA THR A 232 -4.52 -18.34 0.23
C THR A 232 -3.09 -17.98 0.59
N CYS A 233 -2.19 -17.97 -0.41
CA CYS A 233 -0.77 -17.71 -0.23
C CYS A 233 -0.39 -16.24 -0.49
N TYR A 234 -1.31 -15.40 -0.97
CA TYR A 234 -1.01 -14.04 -1.44
C TYR A 234 -1.75 -12.95 -0.64
N PRO A 235 -1.25 -11.70 -0.64
CA PRO A 235 -1.92 -10.57 0.00
C PRO A 235 -3.34 -10.37 -0.51
N ARG A 236 -4.25 -10.07 0.43
CA ARG A 236 -5.66 -9.79 0.14
C ARG A 236 -5.86 -8.32 -0.26
N VAL A 237 -6.68 -8.10 -1.28
CA VAL A 237 -7.20 -6.78 -1.67
C VAL A 237 -8.72 -6.88 -1.75
N ASP A 238 -9.42 -6.04 -1.00
CA ASP A 238 -10.88 -6.04 -0.92
C ASP A 238 -11.44 -4.93 -1.83
N PRO A 239 -12.10 -5.26 -2.96
CA PRO A 239 -12.72 -4.27 -3.84
C PRO A 239 -13.91 -3.59 -3.14
N VAL A 240 -13.92 -2.25 -3.13
CA VAL A 240 -14.99 -1.43 -2.54
C VAL A 240 -15.44 -0.40 -3.57
N VAL A 241 -16.72 -0.36 -3.90
CA VAL A 241 -17.28 0.72 -4.72
C VAL A 241 -17.60 1.91 -3.84
N ILE A 242 -17.32 3.11 -4.34
CA ILE A 242 -17.76 4.37 -3.71
C ILE A 242 -18.37 5.23 -4.81
N MET A 243 -19.61 5.65 -4.63
CA MET A 243 -20.40 6.19 -5.72
C MET A 243 -21.04 7.53 -5.36
N LEU A 244 -20.87 8.49 -6.28
CA LEU A 244 -21.65 9.72 -6.25
C LEU A 244 -22.86 9.52 -7.16
N VAL A 245 -24.03 9.45 -6.54
CA VAL A 245 -25.30 9.24 -7.25
C VAL A 245 -25.91 10.59 -7.59
N ILE A 246 -26.07 10.85 -8.88
CA ILE A 246 -26.65 12.07 -9.43
C ILE A 246 -28.17 11.88 -9.52
N HIS A 247 -28.91 12.86 -9.03
CA HIS A 247 -30.36 12.90 -9.13
C HIS A 247 -30.83 13.00 -10.59
N PRO A 248 -32.01 12.49 -10.98
CA PRO A 248 -32.49 12.55 -12.36
C PRO A 248 -32.55 13.96 -12.98
N ASP A 249 -32.67 15.01 -12.16
CA ASP A 249 -32.66 16.41 -12.60
C ASP A 249 -31.25 16.98 -12.90
N GLY A 250 -30.18 16.23 -12.60
CA GLY A 250 -28.79 16.63 -12.81
C GLY A 250 -28.25 17.69 -11.83
N ASN A 251 -29.06 18.16 -10.88
CA ASN A 251 -28.74 19.30 -10.00
C ASN A 251 -28.50 18.92 -8.54
N GLN A 252 -28.70 17.66 -8.19
CA GLN A 252 -28.52 17.15 -6.83
C GLN A 252 -27.71 15.84 -6.83
N CYS A 253 -27.12 15.51 -5.68
CA CYS A 253 -26.45 14.25 -5.45
C CYS A 253 -26.86 13.63 -4.11
N LEU A 254 -26.90 12.30 -4.06
CA LEU A 254 -27.20 11.56 -2.84
C LEU A 254 -25.95 11.46 -1.97
N LEU A 255 -26.08 11.82 -0.69
CA LEU A 255 -25.04 11.58 0.30
C LEU A 255 -25.67 10.96 1.55
N GLY A 256 -24.91 10.06 2.20
CA GLY A 256 -25.31 9.39 3.43
C GLY A 256 -24.30 9.62 4.56
N ARG A 257 -24.69 9.24 5.78
CA ARG A 257 -23.79 9.23 6.94
C ARG A 257 -24.01 8.02 7.82
N LYS A 258 -22.92 7.44 8.34
CA LYS A 258 -22.98 6.38 9.36
C LYS A 258 -23.01 6.99 10.77
N LYS A 259 -23.56 6.25 11.73
CA LYS A 259 -23.69 6.71 13.14
C LYS A 259 -22.36 7.05 13.83
N MET A 260 -21.29 6.41 13.39
CA MET A 260 -19.93 6.66 13.91
C MET A 260 -19.30 7.96 13.37
N PHE A 261 -19.88 8.58 12.35
CA PHE A 261 -19.32 9.79 11.76
C PHE A 261 -19.56 11.01 12.67
N PRO A 262 -18.68 12.03 12.62
CA PRO A 262 -18.93 13.29 13.30
C PRO A 262 -20.27 13.90 12.84
N ALA A 263 -21.01 14.50 13.77
CA ALA A 263 -22.29 15.13 13.46
C ALA A 263 -22.16 16.15 12.30
N GLY A 264 -23.07 16.05 11.33
CA GLY A 264 -23.08 16.87 10.11
C GLY A 264 -22.19 16.36 8.97
N PHE A 265 -21.39 15.30 9.18
CA PHE A 265 -20.54 14.75 8.13
C PHE A 265 -21.31 13.77 7.25
N PHE A 266 -21.52 14.14 5.98
CA PHE A 266 -22.08 13.30 4.92
C PHE A 266 -21.02 12.95 3.88
N SER A 267 -21.14 11.77 3.27
CA SER A 267 -20.22 11.22 2.27
C SER A 267 -20.99 10.47 1.18
N CYS A 268 -20.32 10.18 0.06
CA CYS A 268 -20.80 9.16 -0.87
C CYS A 268 -21.05 7.84 -0.14
N LEU A 269 -22.07 7.11 -0.60
CA LEU A 269 -22.33 5.72 -0.21
C LEU A 269 -21.19 4.83 -0.74
N ALA A 270 -20.92 3.74 -0.04
CA ALA A 270 -19.84 2.83 -0.39
C ALA A 270 -20.01 1.46 0.26
N GLY A 271 -19.66 0.40 -0.47
CA GLY A 271 -19.69 -0.96 0.04
C GLY A 271 -18.86 -1.94 -0.76
N PHE A 272 -18.75 -3.16 -0.26
CA PHE A 272 -17.89 -4.19 -0.83
C PHE A 272 -18.50 -4.77 -2.10
N VAL A 273 -17.66 -5.10 -3.07
CA VAL A 273 -18.09 -5.89 -4.23
C VAL A 273 -18.18 -7.35 -3.81
N GLU A 274 -19.33 -7.98 -4.03
CA GLU A 274 -19.55 -9.38 -3.70
C GLU A 274 -19.04 -10.35 -4.79
N PRO A 275 -18.76 -11.62 -4.44
CA PRO A 275 -18.32 -12.61 -5.42
C PRO A 275 -19.34 -12.81 -6.55
N GLY A 276 -18.89 -12.55 -7.78
CA GLY A 276 -19.72 -12.68 -8.98
C GLY A 276 -20.36 -11.38 -9.45
N GLU A 277 -20.20 -10.29 -8.70
CA GLU A 277 -20.69 -8.97 -9.12
C GLU A 277 -19.70 -8.23 -10.03
N SER A 278 -20.25 -7.51 -11.01
CA SER A 278 -19.57 -6.37 -11.63
C SER A 278 -19.56 -5.15 -10.70
N LEU A 279 -18.72 -4.15 -11.01
CA LEU A 279 -18.69 -2.90 -10.24
C LEU A 279 -20.03 -2.17 -10.31
N GLU A 280 -20.66 -2.21 -11.48
CA GLU A 280 -21.92 -1.56 -11.75
C GLU A 280 -23.07 -2.25 -11.01
N GLU A 281 -23.04 -3.57 -10.85
CA GLU A 281 -24.01 -4.31 -10.03
C GLU A 281 -23.85 -3.98 -8.56
N ALA A 282 -22.62 -4.01 -8.02
CA ALA A 282 -22.34 -3.63 -6.64
C ALA A 282 -22.79 -2.19 -6.34
N VAL A 283 -22.53 -1.23 -7.24
CA VAL A 283 -23.01 0.15 -7.10
C VAL A 283 -24.54 0.21 -7.02
N ARG A 284 -25.26 -0.54 -7.86
CA ARG A 284 -26.73 -0.53 -7.84
C ARG A 284 -27.28 -1.17 -6.57
N ARG A 285 -26.74 -2.32 -6.18
CA ARG A 285 -27.13 -3.05 -4.96
C ARG A 285 -26.91 -2.17 -3.73
N GLU A 286 -25.70 -1.67 -3.53
CA GLU A 286 -25.34 -0.88 -2.34
C GLU A 286 -26.16 0.40 -2.20
N VAL A 287 -26.46 1.10 -3.30
CA VAL A 287 -27.32 2.29 -3.24
C VAL A 287 -28.76 1.91 -2.88
N GLU A 288 -29.30 0.83 -3.45
CA GLU A 288 -30.67 0.37 -3.15
C GLU A 288 -30.77 -0.16 -1.71
N GLU A 289 -29.77 -0.88 -1.20
CA GLU A 289 -29.71 -1.38 0.17
C GLU A 289 -29.63 -0.24 1.20
N GLU A 290 -28.65 0.66 1.08
CA GLU A 290 -28.44 1.69 2.11
C GLU A 290 -29.51 2.81 2.06
N SER A 291 -30.09 3.10 0.89
CA SER A 291 -30.95 4.28 0.68
C SER A 291 -32.29 4.05 -0.01
N GLY A 292 -32.57 2.86 -0.53
CA GLY A 292 -33.77 2.56 -1.31
C GLY A 292 -33.81 3.19 -2.71
N VAL A 293 -32.80 3.98 -3.09
CA VAL A 293 -32.73 4.64 -4.39
C VAL A 293 -32.26 3.65 -5.46
N LYS A 294 -32.95 3.62 -6.59
CA LYS A 294 -32.59 2.80 -7.75
C LYS A 294 -31.68 3.58 -8.68
N VAL A 295 -30.66 2.90 -9.20
CA VAL A 295 -29.64 3.47 -10.08
C VAL A 295 -29.63 2.76 -11.43
N GLY A 296 -29.51 3.55 -12.50
CA GLY A 296 -29.42 3.08 -13.88
C GLY A 296 -27.96 3.03 -14.37
N PRO A 297 -27.52 3.93 -15.27
CA PRO A 297 -26.13 4.00 -15.73
C PRO A 297 -25.13 4.20 -14.58
N VAL A 298 -23.99 3.49 -14.68
CA VAL A 298 -22.85 3.60 -13.76
C VAL A 298 -21.58 3.78 -14.60
N HIS A 299 -20.72 4.71 -14.21
CA HIS A 299 -19.47 5.04 -14.89
C HIS A 299 -18.31 5.07 -13.90
N TYR A 300 -17.27 4.29 -14.17
CA TYR A 300 -16.02 4.36 -13.40
C TYR A 300 -15.28 5.70 -13.63
N VAL A 301 -14.67 6.24 -12.58
CA VAL A 301 -13.91 7.50 -12.62
C VAL A 301 -12.44 7.29 -12.24
N SER A 302 -12.18 6.73 -11.06
CA SER A 302 -10.83 6.63 -10.50
C SER A 302 -10.75 5.56 -9.42
N CYS A 303 -9.54 5.19 -9.02
CA CYS A 303 -9.32 4.27 -7.91
C CYS A 303 -8.39 4.87 -6.86
N GLN A 304 -8.53 4.42 -5.62
CA GLN A 304 -7.65 4.80 -4.52
C GLN A 304 -7.43 3.60 -3.58
N PRO A 305 -6.17 3.20 -3.36
CA PRO A 305 -5.84 2.27 -2.29
C PRO A 305 -6.22 2.85 -0.92
N TRP A 306 -6.94 2.08 -0.12
CA TRP A 306 -7.37 2.45 1.23
C TRP A 306 -6.88 1.40 2.24
N PRO A 307 -5.71 1.63 2.89
CA PRO A 307 -5.02 0.62 3.67
C PRO A 307 -5.61 0.48 5.09
N MET A 308 -6.91 0.16 5.16
CA MET A 308 -7.71 0.05 6.39
C MET A 308 -8.59 -1.23 6.43
N PRO A 309 -8.01 -2.44 6.35
CA PRO A 309 -6.59 -2.73 6.18
C PRO A 309 -6.11 -2.82 4.72
N SER A 310 -6.96 -3.27 3.79
CA SER A 310 -6.53 -3.62 2.43
C SER A 310 -7.61 -3.41 1.37
N SER A 311 -8.36 -2.32 1.45
CA SER A 311 -9.42 -2.01 0.49
C SER A 311 -8.89 -1.28 -0.75
N LEU A 312 -9.49 -1.53 -1.91
CA LEU A 312 -9.30 -0.75 -3.12
C LEU A 312 -10.60 -0.03 -3.45
N MET A 313 -10.61 1.29 -3.21
CA MET A 313 -11.78 2.13 -3.46
C MET A 313 -11.90 2.39 -4.96
N MET A 314 -13.06 2.08 -5.53
CA MET A 314 -13.37 2.24 -6.94
C MET A 314 -14.47 3.29 -7.07
N GLY A 315 -14.04 4.49 -7.44
CA GLY A 315 -14.89 5.66 -7.54
C GLY A 315 -15.77 5.63 -8.78
N CYS A 316 -17.08 5.70 -8.58
CA CYS A 316 -18.07 5.62 -9.63
C CYS A 316 -19.01 6.85 -9.63
N LEU A 317 -19.51 7.20 -10.80
CA LEU A 317 -20.66 8.06 -10.99
C LEU A 317 -21.86 7.20 -11.34
N ALA A 318 -22.99 7.50 -10.73
CA ALA A 318 -24.23 6.76 -10.92
C ALA A 318 -25.36 7.75 -11.20
N VAL A 319 -26.32 7.38 -12.05
CA VAL A 319 -27.52 8.19 -12.29
C VAL A 319 -28.71 7.47 -11.68
N ALA A 320 -29.37 8.13 -10.73
CA ALA A 320 -30.58 7.61 -10.12
C ALA A 320 -31.73 7.58 -11.13
N VAL A 321 -32.60 6.58 -10.98
CA VAL A 321 -33.84 6.40 -11.75
C VAL A 321 -35.08 6.41 -10.84
N SER A 322 -34.88 6.50 -9.52
CA SER A 322 -35.90 6.83 -8.53
C SER A 322 -35.38 7.90 -7.57
N THR A 323 -36.27 8.52 -6.81
CA THR A 323 -35.93 9.66 -5.91
C THR A 323 -36.34 9.45 -4.47
N ASP A 324 -37.24 8.51 -4.20
CA ASP A 324 -37.71 8.20 -2.85
C ASP A 324 -36.59 7.55 -2.04
N ILE A 325 -36.26 8.15 -0.91
CA ILE A 325 -35.24 7.65 0.01
C ILE A 325 -35.93 6.82 1.10
N ARG A 326 -35.41 5.61 1.33
CA ARG A 326 -35.75 4.71 2.43
C ARG A 326 -34.47 4.16 3.01
N VAL A 327 -34.03 4.76 4.10
CA VAL A 327 -32.76 4.42 4.75
C VAL A 327 -32.86 3.07 5.45
N ASP A 328 -31.84 2.22 5.27
CA ASP A 328 -31.59 1.10 6.16
C ASP A 328 -30.84 1.59 7.41
N GLU A 329 -31.58 1.72 8.52
CA GLU A 329 -31.06 2.19 9.81
C GLU A 329 -30.03 1.24 10.44
N SER A 330 -29.89 0.01 9.93
CA SER A 330 -28.84 -0.91 10.38
C SER A 330 -27.45 -0.55 9.82
N GLU A 331 -27.41 0.14 8.68
CA GLU A 331 -26.21 0.48 7.89
C GLU A 331 -25.82 1.95 8.07
N ILE A 332 -26.76 2.85 7.79
CA ILE A 332 -26.56 4.31 7.78
C ILE A 332 -27.61 5.00 8.65
N GLU A 333 -27.27 6.17 9.19
CA GLU A 333 -28.17 6.93 10.06
C GLU A 333 -29.10 7.84 9.25
N GLU A 334 -28.60 8.45 8.18
CA GLU A 334 -29.37 9.36 7.32
C GLU A 334 -28.82 9.36 5.90
N ALA A 335 -29.70 9.58 4.91
CA ALA A 335 -29.37 9.89 3.53
C ALA A 335 -30.26 11.02 3.01
N HIS A 336 -29.68 11.98 2.28
CA HIS A 336 -30.40 13.11 1.71
C HIS A 336 -29.89 13.48 0.32
N TRP A 337 -30.77 14.08 -0.49
CA TRP A 337 -30.38 14.77 -1.70
C TRP A 337 -29.78 16.14 -1.36
N PHE A 338 -28.55 16.38 -1.81
CA PHE A 338 -27.84 17.64 -1.65
C PHE A 338 -27.68 18.35 -2.99
N PRO A 339 -27.94 19.67 -3.08
CA PRO A 339 -27.63 20.46 -4.26
C PRO A 339 -26.17 20.29 -4.72
N ARG A 340 -25.94 20.20 -6.03
CA ARG A 340 -24.62 19.98 -6.66
C ARG A 340 -23.57 20.98 -6.18
N HIS A 341 -23.92 22.24 -5.95
CA HIS A 341 -22.98 23.25 -5.43
C HIS A 341 -22.54 22.99 -3.97
N LEU A 342 -23.39 22.34 -3.17
CA LEU A 342 -23.08 21.96 -1.79
C LEU A 342 -22.27 20.67 -1.68
N SER A 343 -22.15 19.88 -2.76
CA SER A 343 -21.33 18.66 -2.79
C SER A 343 -19.86 18.91 -2.44
N SER A 344 -19.33 20.09 -2.73
CA SER A 344 -17.95 20.49 -2.39
C SER A 344 -17.72 20.75 -0.89
N LEU A 345 -18.79 20.87 -0.10
CA LEU A 345 -18.75 21.14 1.32
C LEU A 345 -19.03 19.85 2.08
N THR A 346 -17.99 19.23 2.63
CA THR A 346 -18.16 18.49 3.89
C THR A 346 -18.81 19.44 4.89
N LEU A 347 -20.13 19.31 5.09
CA LEU A 347 -20.98 20.19 5.91
C LEU A 347 -20.73 19.98 7.42
N GLY A 348 -19.49 20.20 7.86
CA GLY A 348 -19.11 20.30 9.26
C GLY A 348 -18.56 21.68 9.58
N LYS A 349 -18.99 22.29 10.70
CA LYS A 349 -18.48 23.58 11.20
C LYS A 349 -16.95 23.64 11.14
N LYS A 350 -16.43 24.82 10.76
CA LYS A 350 -15.01 25.28 10.78
C LYS A 350 -14.06 24.27 11.44
N ASN A 351 -13.26 23.56 10.63
CA ASN A 351 -12.05 22.78 10.94
C ASN A 351 -12.00 21.32 10.43
N PHE A 352 -12.94 20.87 9.60
CA PHE A 352 -12.74 19.63 8.85
C PHE A 352 -12.05 19.94 7.53
N TYR A 353 -10.72 19.80 7.53
CA TYR A 353 -9.86 20.01 6.37
C TYR A 353 -10.41 19.26 5.14
N PRO A 354 -10.54 19.94 3.99
CA PRO A 354 -10.94 19.29 2.76
C PRO A 354 -9.75 18.44 2.31
N PHE A 355 -9.78 17.14 2.55
CA PHE A 355 -8.76 16.24 2.04
C PHE A 355 -8.97 16.08 0.54
N SER A 356 -8.36 17.00 -0.20
CA SER A 356 -8.35 17.19 -1.67
C SER A 356 -7.99 15.95 -2.49
N GLN A 357 -7.66 14.84 -1.83
CA GLN A 357 -7.11 13.62 -2.39
C GLN A 357 -7.98 12.38 -2.12
N THR A 358 -9.12 12.49 -1.42
CA THR A 358 -10.01 11.33 -1.25
C THR A 358 -10.80 11.05 -2.53
N THR A 359 -11.08 9.77 -2.84
CA THR A 359 -11.90 9.38 -4.01
C THR A 359 -13.23 10.12 -4.03
N ASN A 360 -13.87 10.30 -2.88
CA ASN A 360 -15.10 11.09 -2.73
C ASN A 360 -14.92 12.51 -3.32
N GLN A 361 -13.86 13.22 -2.92
CA GLN A 361 -13.59 14.57 -3.44
C GLN A 361 -13.14 14.57 -4.91
N LEU A 362 -12.44 13.53 -5.38
CA LEU A 362 -12.06 13.41 -6.79
C LEU A 362 -13.30 13.24 -7.69
N ILE A 363 -14.26 12.40 -7.28
CA ILE A 363 -15.52 12.23 -8.01
C ILE A 363 -16.33 13.53 -8.01
N ILE A 364 -16.45 14.19 -6.84
CA ILE A 364 -17.16 15.47 -6.71
C ILE A 364 -16.52 16.57 -7.59
N ARG A 365 -15.19 16.62 -7.66
CA ARG A 365 -14.46 17.56 -8.53
C ARG A 365 -14.67 17.28 -10.00
N HIS A 366 -14.68 16.01 -10.39
CA HIS A 366 -14.90 15.60 -11.77
C HIS A 366 -16.24 16.13 -12.30
N ILE A 367 -17.29 16.04 -11.48
CA ILE A 367 -18.59 16.66 -11.81
C ILE A 367 -18.47 18.18 -11.97
N ASN A 368 -17.81 18.89 -11.06
CA ASN A 368 -17.74 20.36 -11.16
C ASN A 368 -16.91 20.89 -12.35
N GLN A 369 -16.18 20.02 -13.05
CA GLN A 369 -15.39 20.36 -14.25
C GLN A 369 -16.11 20.05 -15.56
N GLN A 370 -17.22 19.30 -15.53
CA GLN A 370 -18.10 19.03 -16.67
C GLN A 370 -19.35 19.90 -16.61
#